data_AF-A0A537PPP5-F1
#
_entry.id   AF-A0A537PPP5-F1
#
_cell.length_a   1.000
_cell.length_b   1.000
_cell.length_c   1.000
_cell.angle_alpha   90.00
_cell.angle_beta   90.00
_cell.angle_gamma   90.00
#
_symmetry.space_group_name_H-M   'P 1'
#
loop_
_entity.id
_entity.type
_entity.pdbx_description
1 polymer ?
#
loop_
_entity_poly.entity_id
_entity_poly.type
_entity_poly.pdbx_seq_one_letter_code
_entity_poly.pdbx_strand_id
1 'polypeptide(L)'
;MSGNLFDLIRSRVPSPDKVLLELADGRQLSYSDALAWSGRLANILVLRGVEPGDRVAAQVEKSPEALILYLAVLRAGAVYLPLNTAYTLAELEYFLSDAEPKVVVCDPNKAQKCGVAAVETLDAAGRGSLGAAAAGAPADFADVPRKQTDLAAILYTSGTTGRSKGAMMTHRNLASNAATLARAWHFSGRDVLLHALPMYHTHGLFLATNVTMIAGGSMLFLPRFDAGEVLRLLPRATAMMGVPTFYVRLLQHPDLDRARCAHMRLFISGSAPLLAETQREFLARTGHAILERYGMTETGMNTSNPYDGERIAGSVGFPLSGVELRIADPATGKVLPPGEVGVIEIRGPNVFAGYWRMPEKTAAEFRDGFFVSGDLGKIDARGYV
;
A
#
# COMPACT_ATOMS: atom_id res chain seq x y z
N MET A 1 16.17 10.39 -16.71
CA MET A 1 15.97 9.60 -15.48
C MET A 1 14.93 8.52 -15.76
N SER A 2 15.16 7.30 -15.29
CA SER A 2 14.21 6.18 -15.39
C SER A 2 12.91 6.51 -14.64
N GLY A 3 11.77 6.02 -15.15
CA GLY A 3 10.46 6.13 -14.51
C GLY A 3 10.16 5.00 -13.52
N ASN A 4 11.14 4.11 -13.26
CA ASN A 4 10.98 3.00 -12.32
C ASN A 4 10.87 3.52 -10.88
N LEU A 5 9.84 3.08 -10.16
CA LEU A 5 9.60 3.43 -8.74
C LEU A 5 10.79 3.04 -7.85
N PHE A 6 11.46 1.92 -8.14
CA PHE A 6 12.61 1.50 -7.35
C PHE A 6 13.74 2.51 -7.41
N ASP A 7 14.01 3.11 -8.58
CA ASP A 7 15.04 4.14 -8.72
C ASP A 7 14.73 5.38 -7.87
N LEU A 8 13.45 5.77 -7.79
CA LEU A 8 13.02 6.84 -6.90
C LEU A 8 13.27 6.45 -5.43
N ILE A 9 12.86 5.26 -5.00
CA ILE A 9 13.10 4.78 -3.62
C ILE A 9 14.59 4.78 -3.30
N ARG A 10 15.41 4.20 -4.18
CA ARG A 10 16.87 4.14 -4.04
C ARG A 10 17.49 5.53 -3.92
N SER A 11 17.00 6.51 -4.69
CA SER A 11 17.48 7.91 -4.60
C SER A 11 17.13 8.61 -3.29
N ARG A 12 16.21 8.05 -2.49
CA ARG A 12 15.74 8.60 -1.21
C ARG A 12 16.37 7.93 0.01
N VAL A 13 17.21 6.92 -0.20
CA VAL A 13 17.94 6.24 0.88
C VAL A 13 18.84 7.26 1.58
N PRO A 14 18.62 7.53 2.88
CA PRO A 14 19.32 8.61 3.57
C PRO A 14 20.79 8.25 3.87
N SER A 15 21.06 6.99 4.17
CA SER A 15 22.38 6.40 4.31
C SER A 15 22.27 4.87 4.18
N PRO A 16 23.36 4.16 3.82
CA PRO A 16 23.35 2.69 3.74
C PRO A 16 22.89 2.02 5.03
N ASP A 17 23.47 2.42 6.17
CA ASP A 17 23.25 1.79 7.49
C ASP A 17 21.95 2.23 8.18
N LYS A 18 21.16 3.12 7.57
CA LYS A 18 19.87 3.51 8.15
C LYS A 18 18.98 2.27 8.25
N VAL A 19 18.41 2.04 9.43
CA VAL A 19 17.40 0.98 9.63
C VAL A 19 16.19 1.28 8.76
N LEU A 20 15.78 0.32 7.93
CA LEU A 20 14.51 0.34 7.21
C LEU A 20 13.43 -0.39 8.02
N LEU A 21 13.72 -1.61 8.48
CA LEU A 21 12.79 -2.44 9.25
C LEU A 21 13.40 -2.82 10.58
N GLU A 22 12.61 -2.72 11.64
CA GLU A 22 12.87 -3.39 12.92
C GLU A 22 11.72 -4.36 13.20
N LEU A 23 12.06 -5.60 13.56
CA LEU A 23 11.10 -6.67 13.82
C LEU A 23 10.72 -6.74 15.31
N ALA A 24 9.64 -7.46 15.61
CA ALA A 24 9.18 -7.64 16.99
C ALA A 24 10.23 -8.30 17.91
N ASP A 25 11.10 -9.14 17.34
CA ASP A 25 12.20 -9.81 18.04
C ASP A 25 13.48 -8.95 18.15
N GLY A 26 13.43 -7.69 17.69
CA GLY A 26 14.54 -6.74 17.75
C GLY A 26 15.54 -6.85 16.59
N ARG A 27 15.40 -7.83 15.69
CA ARG A 27 16.23 -7.86 14.47
C ARG A 27 15.98 -6.61 13.63
N GLN A 28 17.04 -6.08 13.06
CA GLN A 28 17.00 -4.90 12.20
C GLN A 28 17.50 -5.24 10.80
N LEU A 29 16.87 -4.63 9.81
CA LEU A 29 17.27 -4.67 8.42
C LEU A 29 17.52 -3.23 7.95
N SER A 30 18.74 -2.95 7.48
CA SER A 30 19.09 -1.64 6.93
C SER A 30 18.53 -1.44 5.51
N TYR A 31 18.58 -0.21 5.03
CA TYR A 31 18.34 0.07 3.62
C TYR A 31 19.35 -0.67 2.72
N SER A 32 20.64 -0.73 3.10
CA SER A 32 21.63 -1.48 2.33
C SER A 32 21.33 -2.98 2.24
N ASP A 33 20.82 -3.58 3.32
CA ASP A 33 20.44 -4.99 3.30
C ASP A 33 19.26 -5.22 2.34
N ALA A 34 18.24 -4.37 2.41
CA ALA A 34 17.08 -4.46 1.51
C ALA A 34 17.46 -4.25 0.04
N LEU A 35 18.38 -3.31 -0.24
CA LEU A 35 18.93 -3.10 -1.58
C LEU A 35 19.73 -4.32 -2.06
N ALA A 36 20.60 -4.90 -1.23
CA ALA A 36 21.37 -6.07 -1.61
C ALA A 36 20.46 -7.29 -1.87
N TRP A 37 19.54 -7.57 -0.95
CA TRP A 37 18.62 -8.70 -1.07
C TRP A 37 17.63 -8.55 -2.23
N SER A 38 17.16 -7.34 -2.53
CA SER A 38 16.28 -7.13 -3.69
C SER A 38 17.00 -7.37 -5.01
N GLY A 39 18.32 -7.13 -5.08
CA GLY A 39 19.12 -7.44 -6.26
C GLY A 39 19.33 -8.94 -6.43
N ARG A 40 19.58 -9.65 -5.33
CA ARG A 40 19.64 -11.12 -5.31
C ARG A 40 18.34 -11.73 -5.81
N LEU A 41 17.21 -11.31 -5.26
CA LEU A 41 15.90 -11.78 -5.68
C LEU A 41 15.61 -11.42 -7.14
N ALA A 42 15.97 -10.22 -7.61
CA ALA A 42 15.77 -9.82 -9.00
C ALA A 42 16.56 -10.72 -9.98
N ASN A 43 17.81 -11.06 -9.64
CA ASN A 43 18.60 -12.04 -10.40
C ASN A 43 17.91 -13.41 -10.46
N ILE A 44 17.37 -13.90 -9.34
CA ILE A 44 16.65 -15.18 -9.33
C ILE A 44 15.38 -15.13 -10.17
N LEU A 45 14.61 -14.03 -10.12
CA LEU A 45 13.42 -13.87 -10.95
C LEU A 45 13.77 -13.94 -12.45
N VAL A 46 14.83 -13.24 -12.87
CA VAL A 46 15.33 -13.32 -14.26
C VAL A 46 15.78 -14.74 -14.63
N LEU A 47 16.46 -15.45 -13.72
CA LEU A 47 16.82 -16.86 -13.93
C LEU A 47 15.61 -17.80 -14.00
N ARG A 48 14.45 -17.39 -13.47
CA ARG A 48 13.16 -18.08 -13.66
C ARG A 48 12.39 -17.61 -14.90
N GLY A 49 13.04 -16.81 -15.74
CA GLY A 49 12.51 -16.35 -17.01
C GLY A 49 11.53 -15.19 -16.90
N VAL A 50 11.55 -14.43 -15.80
CA VAL A 50 10.79 -13.17 -15.70
C VAL A 50 11.38 -12.14 -16.65
N GLU A 51 10.54 -11.63 -17.53
CA GLU A 51 10.85 -10.52 -18.44
C GLU A 51 10.11 -9.24 -18.01
N PRO A 52 10.56 -8.04 -18.44
CA PRO A 52 9.88 -6.79 -18.11
C PRO A 52 8.41 -6.80 -18.57
N GLY A 53 7.48 -6.55 -17.65
CA GLY A 53 6.03 -6.63 -17.88
C GLY A 53 5.38 -7.97 -17.48
N ASP A 54 6.16 -9.01 -17.19
CA ASP A 54 5.63 -10.25 -16.62
C ASP A 54 5.09 -10.03 -15.21
N ARG A 55 4.06 -10.80 -14.83
CA ARG A 55 3.50 -10.75 -13.48
C ARG A 55 4.26 -11.73 -12.58
N VAL A 56 4.60 -11.27 -11.38
CA VAL A 56 5.08 -12.12 -10.30
C VAL A 56 4.01 -12.11 -9.21
N ALA A 57 3.28 -13.22 -9.10
CA ALA A 57 2.23 -13.38 -8.11
C ALA A 57 2.81 -13.83 -6.77
N ALA A 58 2.34 -13.25 -5.67
CA ALA A 58 2.84 -13.55 -4.33
C ALA A 58 1.69 -13.77 -3.35
N GLN A 59 1.52 -15.01 -2.88
CA GLN A 59 0.66 -15.35 -1.74
C GLN A 59 1.55 -15.82 -0.58
N VAL A 60 2.13 -14.87 0.13
CA VAL A 60 3.11 -15.12 1.20
C VAL A 60 2.71 -14.34 2.45
N GLU A 61 3.06 -14.90 3.61
CA GLU A 61 2.89 -14.19 4.87
C GLU A 61 3.72 -12.91 4.91
N LYS A 62 3.30 -11.96 5.75
CA LYS A 62 4.02 -10.70 5.90
C LYS A 62 5.39 -10.92 6.55
N SER A 63 6.44 -10.60 5.82
CA SER A 63 7.84 -10.67 6.26
C SER A 63 8.69 -9.58 5.58
N PRO A 64 9.90 -9.28 6.08
CA PRO A 64 10.87 -8.46 5.36
C PRO A 64 11.10 -8.95 3.93
N GLU A 65 11.25 -10.25 3.75
CA GLU A 65 11.52 -10.87 2.46
C GLU A 65 10.37 -10.68 1.48
N ALA A 66 9.12 -10.64 1.94
CA ALA A 66 7.97 -10.28 1.11
C ALA A 66 8.03 -8.82 0.62
N LEU A 67 8.48 -7.89 1.46
CA LEU A 67 8.72 -6.50 1.03
C LEU A 67 9.88 -6.40 0.04
N ILE A 68 10.96 -7.13 0.29
CA ILE A 68 12.13 -7.15 -0.59
C ILE A 68 11.76 -7.81 -1.93
N LEU A 69 10.89 -8.81 -1.95
CA LEU A 69 10.35 -9.39 -3.19
C LEU A 69 9.59 -8.34 -4.02
N TYR A 70 8.75 -7.53 -3.39
CA TYR A 70 8.11 -6.40 -4.08
C TYR A 70 9.14 -5.47 -4.73
N LEU A 71 10.20 -5.10 -4.00
CA LEU A 71 11.28 -4.26 -4.53
C LEU A 71 12.00 -4.96 -5.70
N ALA A 72 12.32 -6.25 -5.57
CA ALA A 72 13.00 -7.03 -6.60
C ALA A 72 12.20 -7.12 -7.90
N VAL A 73 10.88 -7.26 -7.80
CA VAL A 73 9.97 -7.28 -8.97
C VAL A 73 9.98 -5.94 -9.69
N LEU A 74 9.96 -4.82 -8.95
CA LEU A 74 10.12 -3.49 -9.54
C LEU A 74 11.47 -3.33 -10.24
N ARG A 75 12.57 -3.79 -9.63
CA ARG A 75 13.92 -3.74 -10.21
C ARG A 75 14.01 -4.51 -11.53
N ALA A 76 13.40 -5.69 -11.59
CA ALA A 76 13.33 -6.51 -12.79
C ALA A 76 12.41 -5.92 -13.88
N GLY A 77 11.73 -4.79 -13.62
CA GLY A 77 10.78 -4.18 -14.55
C GLY A 77 9.50 -5.00 -14.73
N ALA A 78 9.24 -5.93 -13.81
CA ALA A 78 8.09 -6.81 -13.78
C ALA A 78 6.95 -6.18 -12.96
N VAL A 79 5.79 -6.84 -12.97
CA VAL A 79 4.54 -6.37 -12.37
C VAL A 79 4.25 -7.19 -11.12
N TYR A 80 4.30 -6.54 -9.95
CA TYR A 80 4.03 -7.22 -8.69
C TYR A 80 2.53 -7.48 -8.50
N LEU A 81 2.17 -8.71 -8.14
CA LEU A 81 0.79 -9.11 -7.92
C LEU A 81 0.67 -9.80 -6.55
N PRO A 82 0.41 -9.06 -5.46
CA PRO A 82 0.19 -9.68 -4.17
C PRO A 82 -1.24 -10.22 -4.08
N LEU A 83 -1.40 -11.36 -3.43
CA LEU A 83 -2.67 -12.05 -3.25
C LEU A 83 -2.96 -12.22 -1.75
N ASN A 84 -4.24 -12.22 -1.39
CA ASN A 84 -4.66 -12.38 0.01
C ASN A 84 -4.16 -13.74 0.53
N THR A 85 -3.49 -13.74 1.68
CA THR A 85 -2.94 -14.95 2.31
C THR A 85 -4.03 -15.95 2.72
N ALA A 86 -5.26 -15.47 2.89
CA ALA A 86 -6.42 -16.27 3.22
C ALA A 86 -7.05 -16.99 2.00
N TYR A 87 -6.69 -16.63 0.76
CA TYR A 87 -7.27 -17.32 -0.40
C TYR A 87 -6.90 -18.81 -0.40
N THR A 88 -7.91 -19.63 -0.64
CA THR A 88 -7.77 -21.07 -0.88
C THR A 88 -7.18 -21.32 -2.27
N LEU A 89 -6.71 -22.55 -2.51
CA LEU A 89 -6.21 -22.95 -3.83
C LEU A 89 -7.24 -22.76 -4.95
N ALA A 90 -8.53 -23.04 -4.66
CA ALA A 90 -9.61 -22.86 -5.62
C ALA A 90 -9.86 -21.38 -5.95
N GLU A 91 -9.75 -20.49 -4.97
CA GLU A 91 -9.86 -19.05 -5.22
C GLU A 91 -8.64 -18.52 -5.99
N LEU A 92 -7.44 -19.04 -5.72
CA LEU A 92 -6.22 -18.67 -6.43
C LEU A 92 -6.28 -19.00 -7.93
N GLU A 93 -6.93 -20.10 -8.31
CA GLU A 93 -7.07 -20.49 -9.72
C GLU A 93 -7.64 -19.35 -10.57
N TYR A 94 -8.61 -18.60 -10.05
CA TYR A 94 -9.12 -17.42 -10.74
C TYR A 94 -8.02 -16.39 -10.99
N PHE A 95 -7.33 -15.95 -9.93
CA PHE A 95 -6.34 -14.87 -10.03
C PHE A 95 -5.15 -15.26 -10.90
N LEU A 96 -4.71 -16.52 -10.81
CA LEU A 96 -3.61 -17.03 -11.61
C LEU A 96 -3.99 -17.20 -13.08
N SER A 97 -5.22 -17.65 -13.37
CA SER A 97 -5.71 -17.78 -14.74
C SER A 97 -5.97 -16.42 -15.40
N ASP A 98 -6.44 -15.42 -14.63
CA ASP A 98 -6.70 -14.08 -15.14
C ASP A 98 -5.39 -13.29 -15.37
N ALA A 99 -4.47 -13.35 -14.40
CA ALA A 99 -3.22 -12.62 -14.46
C ALA A 99 -2.12 -13.34 -15.26
N GLU A 100 -2.16 -14.66 -15.43
CA GLU A 100 -1.13 -15.48 -16.09
C GLU A 100 0.31 -15.12 -15.66
N PRO A 101 0.64 -15.21 -14.35
CA PRO A 101 1.97 -14.83 -13.88
C PRO A 101 3.05 -15.78 -14.37
N LYS A 102 4.24 -15.22 -14.63
CA LYS A 102 5.42 -16.01 -15.00
C LYS A 102 5.93 -16.83 -13.83
N VAL A 103 5.92 -16.22 -12.64
CA VAL A 103 6.34 -16.83 -11.38
C VAL A 103 5.25 -16.66 -10.33
N VAL A 104 4.97 -17.73 -9.60
CA VAL A 104 4.17 -17.69 -8.36
C VAL A 104 5.10 -17.94 -7.18
N VAL A 105 5.05 -17.05 -6.19
CA VAL A 105 5.70 -17.21 -4.89
C VAL A 105 4.63 -17.50 -3.85
N CYS A 106 4.78 -18.60 -3.13
CA CYS A 106 3.78 -19.06 -2.15
C CYS A 106 4.42 -19.59 -0.86
N ASP A 107 3.62 -19.81 0.17
CA ASP A 107 4.08 -20.53 1.37
C ASP A 107 4.54 -21.96 0.99
N PRO A 108 5.66 -22.48 1.54
CA PRO A 108 6.12 -23.84 1.26
C PRO A 108 5.07 -24.94 1.46
N ASN A 109 4.14 -24.77 2.42
CA ASN A 109 3.08 -25.75 2.69
C ASN A 109 1.93 -25.69 1.67
N LYS A 110 1.87 -24.63 0.86
CA LYS A 110 0.88 -24.43 -0.21
C LYS A 110 1.48 -24.65 -1.60
N ALA A 111 2.75 -25.05 -1.68
CA ALA A 111 3.47 -25.21 -2.93
C ALA A 111 2.88 -26.34 -3.77
N GLN A 112 2.19 -25.97 -4.84
CA GLN A 112 1.69 -26.89 -5.85
C GLN A 112 1.88 -26.28 -7.24
N LYS A 113 2.00 -27.12 -8.26
CA LYS A 113 2.08 -26.63 -9.65
C LYS A 113 0.70 -26.13 -10.10
N CYS A 114 0.49 -24.82 -10.02
CA CYS A 114 -0.76 -24.18 -10.44
C CYS A 114 -0.73 -23.73 -11.91
N GLY A 115 -0.26 -24.58 -12.83
CA GLY A 115 -0.25 -24.27 -14.27
C GLY A 115 0.66 -23.10 -14.70
N VAL A 116 1.58 -22.66 -13.84
CA VAL A 116 2.50 -21.55 -14.10
C VAL A 116 3.91 -22.02 -14.46
N ALA A 117 4.70 -21.16 -15.12
CA ALA A 117 6.03 -21.52 -15.62
C ALA A 117 7.03 -21.83 -14.50
N ALA A 118 6.95 -21.14 -13.37
CA ALA A 118 7.74 -21.45 -12.18
C ALA A 118 6.96 -21.19 -10.88
N VAL A 119 7.18 -22.06 -9.91
CA VAL A 119 6.68 -21.93 -8.54
C VAL A 119 7.89 -21.84 -7.62
N GLU A 120 7.93 -20.79 -6.83
CA GLU A 120 8.93 -20.54 -5.80
C GLU A 120 8.24 -20.43 -4.44
N THR A 121 8.99 -20.65 -3.37
CA THR A 121 8.43 -20.66 -2.01
C THR A 121 9.14 -19.70 -1.09
N LEU A 122 8.37 -19.08 -0.20
CA LEU A 122 8.83 -18.12 0.80
C LEU A 122 7.87 -18.14 2.02
N ASP A 123 8.40 -18.53 3.19
CA ASP A 123 7.68 -18.53 4.47
C ASP A 123 7.84 -17.20 5.23
N ALA A 124 7.14 -17.07 6.36
CA ALA A 124 7.19 -15.88 7.23
C ALA A 124 8.58 -15.60 7.85
N ALA A 125 9.48 -16.58 7.85
CA ALA A 125 10.86 -16.46 8.33
C ALA A 125 11.86 -16.22 7.20
N GLY A 126 11.38 -16.00 5.96
CA GLY A 126 12.22 -15.76 4.79
C GLY A 126 12.83 -17.02 4.18
N ARG A 127 12.40 -18.21 4.61
CA ARG A 127 12.91 -19.51 4.13
C ARG A 127 12.04 -20.05 3.00
N GLY A 128 12.62 -20.90 2.18
CA GLY A 128 11.96 -21.48 1.01
C GLY A 128 12.92 -21.53 -0.16
N SER A 129 12.47 -22.07 -1.29
CA SER A 129 13.27 -22.21 -2.49
C SER A 129 13.76 -20.86 -3.03
N LEU A 130 12.94 -19.80 -2.90
CA LEU A 130 13.30 -18.46 -3.35
C LEU A 130 14.43 -17.87 -2.53
N GLY A 131 14.28 -17.92 -1.19
CA GLY A 131 15.28 -17.41 -0.25
C GLY A 131 16.60 -18.17 -0.35
N ALA A 132 16.53 -19.51 -0.48
CA ALA A 132 17.70 -20.36 -0.64
C ALA A 132 18.46 -20.06 -1.95
N ALA A 133 17.74 -19.88 -3.06
CA ALA A 133 18.35 -19.49 -4.33
C ALA A 133 19.00 -18.10 -4.26
N ALA A 134 18.31 -17.13 -3.64
CA ALA A 134 18.79 -15.77 -3.52
C ALA A 134 20.05 -15.63 -2.65
N ALA A 135 20.21 -16.47 -1.62
CA ALA A 135 21.40 -16.44 -0.76
C ALA A 135 22.72 -16.63 -1.55
N GLY A 136 22.69 -17.40 -2.64
CA GLY A 136 23.84 -17.62 -3.52
C GLY A 136 23.95 -16.67 -4.72
N ALA A 137 22.94 -15.82 -4.97
CA ALA A 137 22.91 -14.91 -6.11
C ALA A 137 23.73 -13.63 -5.86
N PRO A 138 24.25 -12.95 -6.89
CA PRO A 138 24.90 -11.65 -6.72
C PRO A 138 23.92 -10.58 -6.21
N ALA A 139 24.42 -9.66 -5.38
CA ALA A 139 23.63 -8.54 -4.86
C ALA A 139 23.43 -7.43 -5.89
N ASP A 140 24.38 -7.27 -6.82
CA ASP A 140 24.28 -6.31 -7.89
C ASP A 140 23.26 -6.76 -8.94
N PHE A 141 22.41 -5.83 -9.35
CA PHE A 141 21.43 -6.02 -10.41
C PHE A 141 21.28 -4.70 -11.17
N ALA A 142 21.33 -4.76 -12.50
CA ALA A 142 21.10 -3.61 -13.35
C ALA A 142 19.59 -3.35 -13.45
N ASP A 143 19.10 -2.37 -12.69
CA ASP A 143 17.68 -2.02 -12.63
C ASP A 143 17.14 -1.75 -14.04
N VAL A 144 16.03 -2.41 -14.40
CA VAL A 144 15.43 -2.31 -15.74
C VAL A 144 14.78 -0.93 -15.89
N PRO A 145 15.16 -0.13 -16.91
CA PRO A 145 14.53 1.16 -17.16
C PRO A 145 13.05 1.01 -17.51
N ARG A 146 12.19 1.82 -16.88
CA ARG A 146 10.74 1.83 -17.15
C ARG A 146 10.27 3.24 -17.52
N LYS A 147 9.22 3.32 -18.33
CA LYS A 147 8.46 4.56 -18.48
C LYS A 147 7.58 4.75 -17.25
N GLN A 148 7.25 6.00 -16.95
CA GLN A 148 6.34 6.34 -15.86
C GLN A 148 4.96 5.69 -16.00
N THR A 149 4.51 5.46 -17.23
CA THR A 149 3.22 4.83 -17.58
C THR A 149 3.27 3.31 -17.61
N ASP A 150 4.45 2.70 -17.47
CA ASP A 150 4.56 1.25 -17.42
C ASP A 150 4.01 0.72 -16.09
N LEU A 151 3.48 -0.50 -16.13
CA LEU A 151 2.92 -1.16 -14.95
C LEU A 151 4.02 -1.50 -13.93
N ALA A 152 3.72 -1.23 -12.66
CA ALA A 152 4.52 -1.61 -11.51
C ALA A 152 3.85 -2.73 -10.70
N ALA A 153 2.52 -2.74 -10.67
CA ALA A 153 1.75 -3.73 -9.94
C ALA A 153 0.35 -3.95 -10.55
N ILE A 154 -0.21 -5.11 -10.27
CA ILE A 154 -1.65 -5.37 -10.37
C ILE A 154 -2.13 -5.70 -8.97
N LEU A 155 -3.17 -5.01 -8.52
CA LEU A 155 -3.78 -5.28 -7.22
C LEU A 155 -5.26 -5.59 -7.41
N TYR A 156 -5.71 -6.76 -6.98
CA TYR A 156 -7.11 -7.11 -7.07
C TYR A 156 -7.93 -6.38 -6.00
N THR A 157 -9.11 -5.87 -6.38
CA THR A 157 -10.05 -5.26 -5.45
C THR A 157 -10.57 -6.28 -4.43
N SER A 158 -11.12 -5.81 -3.30
CA SER A 158 -11.61 -6.66 -2.21
C SER A 158 -12.83 -7.53 -2.56
N GLY A 159 -13.49 -7.28 -3.70
CA GLY A 159 -14.63 -8.08 -4.18
C GLY A 159 -15.95 -7.84 -3.45
N THR A 160 -16.13 -6.68 -2.80
CA THR A 160 -17.34 -6.38 -2.01
C THR A 160 -18.62 -6.24 -2.85
N THR A 161 -18.51 -5.79 -4.10
CA THR A 161 -19.63 -5.54 -5.01
C THR A 161 -19.69 -6.52 -6.19
N GLY A 162 -18.89 -7.60 -6.14
CA GLY A 162 -18.78 -8.60 -7.20
C GLY A 162 -17.39 -9.23 -7.21
N ARG A 163 -17.06 -9.96 -8.28
CA ARG A 163 -15.73 -10.59 -8.43
C ARG A 163 -14.63 -9.52 -8.39
N SER A 164 -13.56 -9.78 -7.65
CA SER A 164 -12.38 -8.92 -7.57
C SER A 164 -11.83 -8.59 -8.96
N LYS A 165 -11.47 -7.33 -9.21
CA LYS A 165 -10.93 -6.86 -10.50
C LYS A 165 -9.47 -6.46 -10.34
N GLY A 166 -8.59 -6.84 -11.26
CA GLY A 166 -7.17 -6.47 -11.20
C GLY A 166 -6.95 -5.01 -11.61
N ALA A 167 -6.64 -4.13 -10.66
CA ALA A 167 -6.31 -2.73 -10.96
C ALA A 167 -4.86 -2.60 -11.43
N MET A 168 -4.65 -2.08 -12.63
CA MET A 168 -3.32 -1.89 -13.22
C MET A 168 -2.66 -0.61 -12.71
N MET A 169 -1.71 -0.74 -11.79
CA MET A 169 -1.00 0.38 -11.17
C MET A 169 0.32 0.66 -11.89
N THR A 170 0.49 1.88 -12.40
CA THR A 170 1.73 2.32 -13.04
C THR A 170 2.78 2.74 -12.02
N HIS A 171 4.05 2.80 -12.42
CA HIS A 171 5.10 3.38 -11.59
C HIS A 171 4.78 4.83 -11.19
N ARG A 172 4.21 5.63 -12.10
CA ARG A 172 3.77 7.01 -11.80
C ARG A 172 2.65 7.06 -10.77
N ASN A 173 1.69 6.14 -10.81
CA ASN A 173 0.61 6.11 -9.82
C ASN A 173 1.18 5.96 -8.42
N LEU A 174 2.03 4.95 -8.22
CA LEU A 174 2.60 4.64 -6.91
C LEU A 174 3.59 5.74 -6.45
N ALA A 175 4.47 6.20 -7.35
CA ALA A 175 5.47 7.22 -7.03
C ALA A 175 4.84 8.58 -6.68
N SER A 176 3.89 9.05 -7.50
CA SER A 176 3.26 10.36 -7.30
C SER A 176 2.43 10.38 -6.02
N ASN A 177 1.67 9.33 -5.76
CA ASN A 177 0.82 9.25 -4.57
C ASN A 177 1.67 9.24 -3.29
N ALA A 178 2.69 8.37 -3.22
CA ALA A 178 3.56 8.29 -2.06
C ALA A 178 4.37 9.58 -1.81
N ALA A 179 4.86 10.25 -2.86
CA ALA A 179 5.55 11.53 -2.72
C ALA A 179 4.61 12.66 -2.25
N THR A 180 3.37 12.70 -2.74
CA THR A 180 2.36 13.67 -2.30
C THR A 180 2.01 13.47 -0.84
N LEU A 181 1.83 12.21 -0.40
CA LEU A 181 1.49 11.89 0.99
C LEU A 181 2.65 12.11 1.95
N ALA A 182 3.89 11.80 1.54
CA ALA A 182 5.06 12.10 2.36
C ALA A 182 5.14 13.59 2.68
N ARG A 183 4.85 14.46 1.69
CA ARG A 183 4.72 15.90 1.90
C ARG A 183 3.50 16.27 2.74
N ALA A 184 2.31 15.79 2.37
CA ALA A 184 1.04 16.17 3.02
C ALA A 184 0.99 15.77 4.51
N TRP A 185 1.70 14.71 4.90
CA TRP A 185 1.73 14.18 6.27
C TRP A 185 3.05 14.44 6.99
N HIS A 186 3.92 15.26 6.40
CA HIS A 186 5.21 15.67 6.98
C HIS A 186 6.10 14.47 7.36
N PHE A 187 6.06 13.40 6.56
CA PHE A 187 6.95 12.25 6.75
C PHE A 187 8.37 12.63 6.33
N SER A 188 9.34 12.19 7.13
CA SER A 188 10.77 12.45 6.94
C SER A 188 11.61 11.25 7.35
N GLY A 189 12.93 11.33 7.17
CA GLY A 189 13.86 10.27 7.59
C GLY A 189 13.96 10.06 9.11
N ARG A 190 13.29 10.92 9.90
CA ARG A 190 13.17 10.78 11.35
C ARG A 190 11.95 9.96 11.77
N ASP A 191 11.03 9.69 10.85
CA ASP A 191 9.81 8.98 11.20
C ASP A 191 10.03 7.48 11.34
N VAL A 192 9.36 6.91 12.34
CA VAL A 192 9.29 5.48 12.62
C VAL A 192 7.81 5.08 12.52
N LEU A 193 7.44 4.44 11.43
CA LEU A 193 6.07 3.97 11.19
C LEU A 193 5.84 2.62 11.90
N LEU A 194 4.88 2.56 12.81
CA LEU A 194 4.37 1.32 13.35
C LEU A 194 3.48 0.64 12.30
N HIS A 195 3.98 -0.43 11.71
CA HIS A 195 3.35 -1.07 10.56
C HIS A 195 2.77 -2.44 10.94
N ALA A 196 1.46 -2.48 11.22
CA ALA A 196 0.72 -3.71 11.57
C ALA A 196 -0.30 -4.16 10.50
N LEU A 197 -0.37 -3.45 9.36
CA LEU A 197 -1.27 -3.76 8.24
C LEU A 197 -0.76 -4.92 7.36
N PRO A 198 -1.66 -5.64 6.66
CA PRO A 198 -1.30 -6.67 5.68
C PRO A 198 -0.68 -6.08 4.41
N MET A 199 0.17 -6.85 3.74
CA MET A 199 0.93 -6.42 2.55
C MET A 199 0.33 -6.86 1.20
N TYR A 200 -0.88 -7.38 1.20
CA TYR A 200 -1.64 -7.68 -0.03
C TYR A 200 -2.72 -6.65 -0.34
N HIS A 201 -2.76 -5.55 0.41
CA HIS A 201 -3.72 -4.47 0.23
C HIS A 201 -2.99 -3.13 0.06
N THR A 202 -3.55 -2.20 -0.73
CA THR A 202 -2.92 -0.91 -1.09
C THR A 202 -2.46 -0.12 0.13
N HIS A 203 -3.21 -0.21 1.24
CA HIS A 203 -2.90 0.49 2.49
C HIS A 203 -1.59 0.00 3.13
N GLY A 204 -1.43 -1.30 3.36
CA GLY A 204 -0.20 -1.80 3.98
C GLY A 204 0.94 -1.90 2.98
N LEU A 205 0.69 -2.23 1.71
CA LEU A 205 1.77 -2.34 0.74
C LEU A 205 2.20 -0.96 0.22
N PHE A 206 1.37 -0.29 -0.57
CA PHE A 206 1.78 0.91 -1.29
C PHE A 206 1.85 2.13 -0.39
N LEU A 207 0.80 2.39 0.41
CA LEU A 207 0.74 3.58 1.23
C LEU A 207 1.82 3.59 2.30
N ALA A 208 1.80 2.58 3.18
CA ALA A 208 2.68 2.52 4.33
C ALA A 208 4.15 2.39 3.93
N THR A 209 4.50 1.44 3.06
CA THR A 209 5.90 1.18 2.74
C THR A 209 6.49 2.24 1.79
N ASN A 210 5.78 2.65 0.73
CA ASN A 210 6.35 3.61 -0.22
C ASN A 210 6.47 5.03 0.38
N VAL A 211 5.49 5.48 1.19
CA VAL A 211 5.61 6.78 1.89
C VAL A 211 6.83 6.77 2.81
N THR A 212 7.00 5.70 3.58
CA THR A 212 8.13 5.58 4.53
C THR A 212 9.46 5.54 3.78
N MET A 213 9.59 4.73 2.73
CA MET A 213 10.81 4.60 1.94
C MET A 213 11.15 5.89 1.16
N ILE A 214 10.16 6.57 0.58
CA ILE A 214 10.39 7.85 -0.12
C ILE A 214 10.78 8.97 0.86
N ALA A 215 10.27 8.91 2.09
CA ALA A 215 10.67 9.83 3.15
C ALA A 215 12.04 9.50 3.76
N GLY A 216 12.59 8.30 3.50
CA GLY A 216 13.82 7.80 4.13
C GLY A 216 13.63 7.37 5.60
N GLY A 217 12.39 7.11 6.02
CA GLY A 217 12.04 6.71 7.39
C GLY A 217 12.29 5.23 7.67
N SER A 218 11.83 4.74 8.82
CA SER A 218 11.92 3.33 9.22
C SER A 218 10.55 2.79 9.64
N MET A 219 10.43 1.46 9.77
CA MET A 219 9.20 0.79 10.20
C MET A 219 9.45 -0.17 11.35
N LEU A 220 8.61 -0.09 12.40
CA LEU A 220 8.44 -1.20 13.35
C LEU A 220 7.47 -2.19 12.70
N PHE A 221 8.02 -3.29 12.20
CA PHE A 221 7.37 -4.15 11.21
C PHE A 221 6.75 -5.38 11.87
N LEU A 222 5.50 -5.23 12.33
CA LEU A 222 4.76 -6.31 12.96
C LEU A 222 4.15 -7.26 11.92
N PRO A 223 4.11 -8.59 12.16
CA PRO A 223 3.52 -9.54 11.22
C PRO A 223 2.00 -9.33 11.08
N ARG A 224 1.34 -8.87 12.13
CA ARG A 224 -0.10 -8.59 12.19
C ARG A 224 -0.40 -7.59 13.30
N PHE A 225 -1.65 -7.12 13.35
CA PHE A 225 -2.13 -6.33 14.48
C PHE A 225 -2.30 -7.18 15.73
N ASP A 226 -1.67 -6.72 16.79
CA ASP A 226 -1.88 -7.14 18.17
C ASP A 226 -1.89 -5.86 19.04
N ALA A 227 -2.96 -5.63 19.81
CA ALA A 227 -3.12 -4.37 20.54
C ALA A 227 -2.04 -4.17 21.62
N GLY A 228 -1.64 -5.26 22.30
CA GLY A 228 -0.61 -5.22 23.32
C GLY A 228 0.75 -4.86 22.74
N GLU A 229 1.14 -5.51 21.64
CA GLU A 229 2.39 -5.20 20.94
C GLU A 229 2.40 -3.80 20.34
N VAL A 230 1.28 -3.34 19.76
CA VAL A 230 1.16 -1.97 19.28
C VAL A 230 1.40 -0.99 20.43
N LEU A 231 0.70 -1.14 21.56
CA LEU A 231 0.84 -0.27 22.73
C LEU A 231 2.24 -0.30 23.34
N ARG A 232 2.91 -1.45 23.32
CA ARG A 232 4.31 -1.61 23.75
C ARG A 232 5.26 -0.80 22.87
N LEU A 233 4.95 -0.66 21.59
CA LEU A 233 5.81 -0.02 20.59
C LEU A 233 5.48 1.46 20.33
N LEU A 234 4.29 1.96 20.71
CA LEU A 234 3.92 3.38 20.55
C LEU A 234 4.99 4.36 21.09
N PRO A 235 5.63 4.13 22.27
CA PRO A 235 6.66 5.05 22.76
C PRO A 235 7.92 5.13 21.88
N ARG A 236 8.09 4.22 20.92
CA ARG A 236 9.23 4.15 19.99
C ARG A 236 8.84 4.49 18.54
N ALA A 237 7.56 4.75 18.30
CA ALA A 237 7.03 5.09 16.98
C ALA A 237 6.66 6.58 16.90
N THR A 238 6.71 7.15 15.70
CA THR A 238 6.23 8.52 15.45
C THR A 238 4.91 8.53 14.71
N ALA A 239 4.60 7.47 13.96
CA ALA A 239 3.35 7.37 13.21
C ALA A 239 2.77 5.96 13.24
N MET A 240 1.45 5.86 13.14
CA MET A 240 0.75 4.58 12.92
C MET A 240 -0.27 4.74 11.81
N MET A 241 -0.24 3.81 10.85
CA MET A 241 -1.30 3.65 9.86
C MET A 241 -2.18 2.47 10.26
N GLY A 242 -3.48 2.70 10.38
CA GLY A 242 -4.44 1.72 10.84
C GLY A 242 -5.77 1.80 10.10
N VAL A 243 -6.57 0.75 10.25
CA VAL A 243 -7.99 0.74 9.88
C VAL A 243 -8.82 1.11 11.12
N PRO A 244 -10.10 1.54 10.97
CA PRO A 244 -10.94 1.89 12.12
C PRO A 244 -10.97 0.85 13.24
N THR A 245 -10.95 -0.45 12.89
CA THR A 245 -10.96 -1.54 13.87
C THR A 245 -9.69 -1.62 14.72
N PHE A 246 -8.54 -1.07 14.29
CA PHE A 246 -7.36 -0.94 15.15
C PHE A 246 -7.64 0.02 16.29
N TYR A 247 -8.21 1.18 15.98
CA TYR A 247 -8.50 2.22 16.96
C TYR A 247 -9.56 1.77 17.97
N VAL A 248 -10.61 1.08 17.51
CA VAL A 248 -11.61 0.47 18.41
C VAL A 248 -10.96 -0.53 19.37
N ARG A 249 -10.10 -1.42 18.87
CA ARG A 249 -9.41 -2.41 19.71
C ARG A 249 -8.40 -1.79 20.67
N LEU A 250 -7.72 -0.73 20.27
CA LEU A 250 -6.81 0.02 21.15
C LEU A 250 -7.59 0.72 22.27
N LEU A 251 -8.74 1.32 21.96
CA LEU A 251 -9.62 1.97 22.95
C LEU A 251 -10.14 0.99 24.02
N GLN A 252 -10.36 -0.27 23.64
CA GLN A 252 -10.74 -1.34 24.56
C GLN A 252 -9.60 -1.79 25.49
N HIS A 253 -8.36 -1.46 25.17
CA HIS A 253 -7.21 -1.90 25.95
C HIS A 253 -6.96 -0.93 27.13
N PRO A 254 -6.87 -1.42 28.38
CA PRO A 254 -6.79 -0.57 29.57
C PRO A 254 -5.57 0.37 29.55
N ASP A 255 -4.46 -0.12 29.03
CA ASP A 255 -3.18 0.58 28.95
C ASP A 255 -3.12 1.74 27.94
N LEU A 256 -4.15 1.95 27.09
CA LEU A 256 -4.13 3.08 26.16
C LEU A 256 -4.35 4.40 26.93
N ASP A 257 -3.32 5.22 27.00
CA ASP A 257 -3.35 6.53 27.64
C ASP A 257 -2.51 7.58 26.90
N ARG A 258 -2.53 8.82 27.41
CA ARG A 258 -1.74 9.93 26.87
C ARG A 258 -0.24 9.70 27.00
N ALA A 259 0.23 9.06 28.06
CA ALA A 259 1.65 8.87 28.32
C ALA A 259 2.28 7.91 27.29
N ARG A 260 1.58 6.82 26.96
CA ARG A 260 2.03 5.87 25.93
C ARG A 260 2.04 6.46 24.53
N CYS A 261 1.11 7.36 24.25
CA CYS A 261 1.02 8.04 22.96
C CYS A 261 1.91 9.29 22.86
N ALA A 262 2.57 9.73 23.94
CA ALA A 262 3.25 11.04 23.99
C ALA A 262 4.35 11.24 22.94
N HIS A 263 5.00 10.15 22.49
CA HIS A 263 6.01 10.21 21.43
C HIS A 263 5.43 10.25 20.02
N MET A 264 4.15 9.88 19.87
CA MET A 264 3.48 9.80 18.57
C MET A 264 3.22 11.18 18.02
N ARG A 265 3.54 11.36 16.74
CA ARG A 265 3.22 12.56 15.96
C ARG A 265 1.87 12.42 15.25
N LEU A 266 1.57 11.22 14.74
CA LEU A 266 0.45 11.05 13.83
C LEU A 266 -0.20 9.66 13.90
N PHE A 267 -1.52 9.64 14.03
CA PHE A 267 -2.35 8.45 13.83
C PHE A 267 -3.18 8.63 12.57
N ILE A 268 -3.13 7.66 11.66
CA ILE A 268 -3.79 7.71 10.35
C ILE A 268 -4.80 6.59 10.24
N SER A 269 -6.06 6.92 9.95
CA SER A 269 -7.12 5.95 9.70
C SER A 269 -7.56 5.96 8.25
N GLY A 270 -7.88 4.79 7.71
CA GLY A 270 -8.79 4.69 6.57
C GLY A 270 -8.94 3.27 6.05
N SER A 271 -9.30 3.13 4.77
CA SER A 271 -9.76 1.88 4.14
C SER A 271 -11.14 1.39 4.59
N ALA A 272 -11.71 2.01 5.61
CA ALA A 272 -13.12 1.96 5.98
C ALA A 272 -13.46 3.26 6.74
N PRO A 273 -14.75 3.64 6.82
CA PRO A 273 -15.16 4.85 7.55
C PRO A 273 -14.78 4.80 9.02
N LEU A 274 -14.10 5.84 9.52
CA LEU A 274 -13.86 6.05 10.94
C LEU A 274 -15.09 6.72 11.56
N LEU A 275 -15.67 6.08 12.57
CA LEU A 275 -16.83 6.65 13.27
C LEU A 275 -16.40 7.88 14.08
N ALA A 276 -17.26 8.91 14.05
CA ALA A 276 -16.99 10.15 14.78
C ALA A 276 -16.86 9.94 16.29
N GLU A 277 -17.57 8.95 16.84
CA GLU A 277 -17.43 8.53 18.23
C GLU A 277 -16.03 7.98 18.53
N THR A 278 -15.52 7.08 17.68
CA THR A 278 -14.16 6.53 17.82
C THR A 278 -13.11 7.65 17.79
N GLN A 279 -13.26 8.65 16.90
CA GLN A 279 -12.34 9.78 16.86
C GLN A 279 -12.39 10.64 18.14
N ARG A 280 -13.59 10.95 18.64
CA ARG A 280 -13.76 11.73 19.88
C ARG A 280 -13.19 10.99 21.08
N GLU A 281 -13.46 9.70 21.20
CA GLU A 281 -12.98 8.87 22.29
C GLU A 281 -11.45 8.73 22.25
N PHE A 282 -10.88 8.49 21.07
CA PHE A 282 -9.43 8.41 20.89
C PHE A 282 -8.74 9.73 21.25
N LEU A 283 -9.30 10.87 20.82
CA LEU A 283 -8.82 12.19 21.22
C LEU A 283 -8.92 12.41 22.74
N ALA A 284 -10.02 11.98 23.38
CA ALA A 284 -10.19 12.12 24.82
C ALA A 284 -9.15 11.29 25.60
N ARG A 285 -8.97 10.02 25.22
CA ARG A 285 -8.05 9.06 25.86
C ARG A 285 -6.58 9.38 25.63
N THR A 286 -6.21 9.80 24.42
CA THR A 286 -4.80 9.89 24.00
C THR A 286 -4.32 11.33 23.79
N GLY A 287 -5.22 12.28 23.56
CA GLY A 287 -4.88 13.64 23.14
C GLY A 287 -4.59 13.80 21.66
N HIS A 288 -4.69 12.73 20.85
CA HIS A 288 -4.44 12.78 19.42
C HIS A 288 -5.73 12.77 18.62
N ALA A 289 -5.87 13.71 17.69
CA ALA A 289 -6.91 13.64 16.66
C ALA A 289 -6.42 12.71 15.54
N ILE A 290 -7.18 11.67 15.23
CA ILE A 290 -6.86 10.76 14.13
C ILE A 290 -7.01 11.53 12.81
N LEU A 291 -6.04 11.37 11.90
CA LEU A 291 -6.10 11.89 10.54
C LEU A 291 -6.74 10.82 9.65
N GLU A 292 -7.96 11.07 9.18
CA GLU A 292 -8.64 10.18 8.24
C GLU A 292 -8.35 10.57 6.79
N ARG A 293 -8.21 9.56 5.92
CA ARG A 293 -7.97 9.72 4.47
C ARG A 293 -8.83 8.74 3.67
N TYR A 294 -9.18 9.11 2.44
CA TYR A 294 -9.92 8.24 1.53
C TYR A 294 -9.10 7.88 0.29
N GLY A 295 -9.29 6.65 -0.16
CA GLY A 295 -8.58 6.06 -1.28
C GLY A 295 -9.11 4.66 -1.60
N MET A 296 -8.77 4.19 -2.78
CA MET A 296 -9.21 2.90 -3.33
C MET A 296 -8.02 2.12 -3.89
N THR A 297 -8.24 0.86 -4.23
CA THR A 297 -7.26 0.08 -4.99
C THR A 297 -6.96 0.74 -6.34
N GLU A 298 -7.98 1.24 -7.02
CA GLU A 298 -7.92 1.87 -8.36
C GLU A 298 -7.31 3.27 -8.35
N THR A 299 -7.20 3.94 -7.21
CA THR A 299 -6.88 5.36 -7.17
C THR A 299 -5.76 5.74 -6.21
N GLY A 300 -5.18 4.76 -5.49
CA GLY A 300 -4.31 5.10 -4.37
C GLY A 300 -5.08 5.95 -3.35
N MET A 301 -4.48 7.02 -2.83
CA MET A 301 -5.21 8.00 -2.01
C MET A 301 -5.71 9.18 -2.83
N ASN A 302 -6.95 9.57 -2.56
CA ASN A 302 -7.66 10.67 -3.22
C ASN A 302 -7.67 11.91 -2.35
N THR A 303 -8.05 11.74 -1.08
CA THR A 303 -8.25 12.84 -0.14
C THR A 303 -7.58 12.54 1.19
N SER A 304 -7.33 13.59 1.96
CA SER A 304 -6.83 13.49 3.32
C SER A 304 -7.32 14.65 4.15
N ASN A 305 -7.70 14.40 5.42
CA ASN A 305 -7.75 15.47 6.39
C ASN A 305 -6.37 16.15 6.47
N PRO A 306 -6.32 17.47 6.69
CA PRO A 306 -5.06 18.19 6.72
C PRO A 306 -4.20 17.74 7.91
N TYR A 307 -2.89 17.70 7.70
CA TYR A 307 -1.95 17.51 8.80
C TYR A 307 -1.96 18.75 9.72
N ASP A 308 -1.76 19.93 9.13
CA ASP A 308 -1.84 21.25 9.77
C ASP A 308 -3.23 21.87 9.57
N GLY A 309 -4.23 21.36 10.27
CA GLY A 309 -5.59 21.90 10.17
C GLY A 309 -6.61 21.10 10.98
N GLU A 310 -7.88 21.48 10.81
CA GLU A 310 -8.99 20.78 11.46
C GLU A 310 -9.15 19.38 10.87
N ARG A 311 -9.20 18.35 11.72
CA ARG A 311 -9.46 16.96 11.32
C ARG A 311 -10.91 16.64 11.64
N ILE A 312 -11.75 16.60 10.62
CA ILE A 312 -13.20 16.55 10.82
C ILE A 312 -13.65 15.10 10.85
N ALA A 313 -14.26 14.73 11.97
CA ALA A 313 -14.84 13.42 12.15
C ALA A 313 -15.99 13.17 11.17
N GLY A 314 -15.95 12.04 10.46
CA GLY A 314 -16.93 11.70 9.42
C GLY A 314 -16.69 12.38 8.07
N SER A 315 -15.55 13.08 7.90
CA SER A 315 -15.05 13.56 6.62
C SER A 315 -13.69 12.95 6.33
N VAL A 316 -13.39 12.80 5.04
CA VAL A 316 -12.11 12.27 4.56
C VAL A 316 -11.17 13.38 4.05
N GLY A 317 -11.53 14.64 4.30
CA GLY A 317 -10.68 15.80 4.07
C GLY A 317 -10.72 16.35 2.66
N PHE A 318 -9.60 16.94 2.23
CA PHE A 318 -9.49 17.61 0.94
C PHE A 318 -8.87 16.70 -0.11
N PRO A 319 -9.18 16.89 -1.40
CA PRO A 319 -8.41 16.30 -2.49
C PRO A 319 -6.91 16.58 -2.31
N LEU A 320 -6.09 15.54 -2.44
CA LEU A 320 -4.64 15.65 -2.32
C LEU A 320 -4.06 16.48 -3.48
N SER A 321 -2.88 17.08 -3.27
CA SER A 321 -2.20 17.85 -4.31
C SER A 321 -2.05 17.04 -5.62
N GLY A 322 -2.60 17.58 -6.71
CA GLY A 322 -2.60 16.96 -8.03
C GLY A 322 -3.76 15.98 -8.29
N VAL A 323 -4.64 15.78 -7.30
CA VAL A 323 -5.89 15.03 -7.44
C VAL A 323 -7.04 16.02 -7.58
N GLU A 324 -7.79 15.87 -8.66
CA GLU A 324 -9.06 16.55 -8.89
C GLU A 324 -10.20 15.62 -8.45
N LEU A 325 -11.18 16.18 -7.76
CA LEU A 325 -12.35 15.45 -7.29
C LEU A 325 -13.60 16.31 -7.51
N ARG A 326 -14.66 15.69 -8.03
CA ARG A 326 -15.97 16.33 -8.19
C ARG A 326 -17.08 15.39 -7.74
N ILE A 327 -18.23 15.97 -7.42
CA ILE A 327 -19.46 15.25 -7.12
C ILE A 327 -20.39 15.36 -8.33
N ALA A 328 -20.87 14.23 -8.83
CA ALA A 328 -21.75 14.18 -9.99
C ALA A 328 -23.07 13.47 -9.69
N ASP A 329 -24.12 13.82 -10.41
CA ASP A 329 -25.39 13.10 -10.39
C ASP A 329 -25.18 11.68 -10.98
N PRO A 330 -25.55 10.60 -10.28
CA PRO A 330 -25.28 9.24 -10.75
C PRO A 330 -25.96 8.88 -12.09
N ALA A 331 -27.13 9.45 -12.37
CA ALA A 331 -27.91 9.11 -13.55
C ALA A 331 -27.48 9.91 -14.79
N THR A 332 -27.20 11.20 -14.61
CA THR A 332 -26.94 12.14 -15.70
C THR A 332 -25.46 12.48 -15.88
N GLY A 333 -24.64 12.28 -14.85
CA GLY A 333 -23.22 12.68 -14.83
C GLY A 333 -22.98 14.18 -14.71
N LYS A 334 -24.01 14.98 -14.47
CA LYS A 334 -23.85 16.43 -14.28
C LYS A 334 -23.18 16.70 -12.95
N VAL A 335 -22.21 17.61 -12.93
CA VAL A 335 -21.55 18.05 -11.70
C VAL A 335 -22.56 18.76 -10.80
N LEU A 336 -22.62 18.35 -9.54
CA LEU A 336 -23.52 18.91 -8.53
C LEU A 336 -22.84 20.08 -7.79
N PRO A 337 -23.61 21.07 -7.31
CA PRO A 337 -23.07 22.15 -6.50
C PRO A 337 -22.62 21.63 -5.11
N PRO A 338 -21.75 22.38 -4.40
CA PRO A 338 -21.33 22.02 -3.06
C PRO A 338 -22.52 21.78 -2.10
N GLY A 339 -22.40 20.77 -1.25
CA GLY A 339 -23.40 20.37 -0.26
C GLY A 339 -24.38 19.29 -0.75
N GLU A 340 -24.53 19.10 -2.06
CA GLU A 340 -25.38 18.04 -2.63
C GLU A 340 -24.67 16.69 -2.65
N VAL A 341 -25.44 15.62 -2.44
CA VAL A 341 -24.93 14.25 -2.43
C VAL A 341 -25.01 13.67 -3.83
N GLY A 342 -23.89 13.11 -4.30
CA GLY A 342 -23.79 12.44 -5.59
C GLY A 342 -22.63 11.44 -5.61
N VAL A 343 -22.31 10.90 -6.78
CA VAL A 343 -21.16 10.00 -6.96
C VAL A 343 -19.86 10.79 -6.99
N ILE A 344 -18.84 10.28 -6.30
CA ILE A 344 -17.49 10.84 -6.29
C ILE A 344 -16.78 10.41 -7.59
N GLU A 345 -16.31 11.40 -8.36
CA GLU A 345 -15.51 11.20 -9.56
C GLU A 345 -14.11 11.81 -9.36
N ILE A 346 -13.06 11.06 -9.73
CA ILE A 346 -11.66 11.38 -9.41
C ILE A 346 -10.80 11.41 -10.66
N ARG A 347 -9.92 12.40 -10.79
CA ARG A 347 -8.91 12.48 -11.85
C ARG A 347 -7.56 12.89 -11.26
N GLY A 348 -6.48 12.30 -11.73
CA GLY A 348 -5.15 12.66 -11.27
C GLY A 348 -4.10 11.61 -11.59
N PRO A 349 -2.82 11.88 -11.27
CA PRO A 349 -1.73 10.96 -11.51
C PRO A 349 -1.80 9.70 -10.62
N ASN A 350 -2.68 9.68 -9.62
CA ASN A 350 -2.94 8.57 -8.71
C ASN A 350 -3.88 7.50 -9.29
N VAL A 351 -4.73 7.88 -10.25
CA VAL A 351 -5.72 6.99 -10.89
C VAL A 351 -5.02 5.94 -11.76
N PHE A 352 -5.35 4.67 -11.53
CA PHE A 352 -4.84 3.48 -12.25
C PHE A 352 -5.00 3.57 -13.77
N ALA A 353 -4.30 2.70 -14.49
CA ALA A 353 -4.38 2.61 -15.95
C ALA A 353 -5.64 1.87 -16.46
N GLY A 354 -6.46 1.31 -15.56
CA GLY A 354 -7.65 0.53 -15.89
C GLY A 354 -7.64 -0.86 -15.28
N TYR A 355 -8.69 -1.63 -15.56
CA TYR A 355 -8.82 -3.01 -15.12
C TYR A 355 -8.14 -3.97 -16.09
N TRP A 356 -7.30 -4.86 -15.55
CA TRP A 356 -6.56 -5.88 -16.29
C TRP A 356 -7.51 -6.72 -17.13
N ARG A 357 -7.26 -6.78 -18.45
CA ARG A 357 -8.07 -7.55 -19.44
C ARG A 357 -9.57 -7.22 -19.45
N MET A 358 -9.96 -6.05 -18.96
CA MET A 358 -11.36 -5.61 -18.95
C MET A 358 -11.50 -4.19 -19.55
N PRO A 359 -11.21 -3.99 -20.85
CA PRO A 359 -11.24 -2.67 -21.48
C PRO A 359 -12.64 -2.06 -21.51
N GLU A 360 -13.68 -2.87 -21.74
CA GLU A 360 -15.07 -2.39 -21.74
C GLU A 360 -15.50 -1.91 -20.36
N LYS A 361 -15.21 -2.70 -19.32
CA LYS A 361 -15.47 -2.29 -17.94
C LYS A 361 -14.68 -1.05 -17.57
N THR A 362 -13.43 -0.96 -18.01
CA THR A 362 -12.60 0.24 -17.81
C THR A 362 -13.27 1.44 -18.45
N ALA A 363 -13.63 1.39 -19.73
CA ALA A 363 -14.27 2.50 -20.42
C ALA A 363 -15.58 2.93 -19.75
N ALA A 364 -16.37 1.97 -19.24
CA ALA A 364 -17.63 2.25 -18.56
C ALA A 364 -17.48 2.98 -17.22
N GLU A 365 -16.35 2.84 -16.53
CA GLU A 365 -16.07 3.52 -15.25
C GLU A 365 -15.37 4.88 -15.42
N PHE A 366 -15.20 5.38 -16.64
CA PHE A 366 -14.59 6.69 -16.89
C PHE A 366 -15.54 7.63 -17.62
N ARG A 367 -15.60 8.88 -17.16
CA ARG A 367 -16.38 9.98 -17.74
C ARG A 367 -15.50 11.23 -17.82
N ASP A 368 -15.28 11.77 -19.03
CA ASP A 368 -14.45 12.97 -19.25
C ASP A 368 -13.05 12.90 -18.62
N GLY A 369 -12.47 11.69 -18.56
CA GLY A 369 -11.17 11.42 -17.94
C GLY A 369 -11.20 11.34 -16.40
N PHE A 370 -12.36 11.43 -15.77
CA PHE A 370 -12.56 11.10 -14.36
C PHE A 370 -12.98 9.64 -14.19
N PHE A 371 -12.39 8.96 -13.21
CA PHE A 371 -12.83 7.65 -12.75
C PHE A 371 -14.04 7.80 -11.81
N VAL A 372 -15.11 7.05 -12.09
CA VAL A 372 -16.32 7.00 -11.27
C VAL A 372 -16.09 5.98 -10.14
N SER A 373 -15.99 6.46 -8.90
CA SER A 373 -15.62 5.59 -7.76
C SER A 373 -16.70 4.57 -7.38
N GLY A 374 -17.97 4.91 -7.63
CA GLY A 374 -19.13 4.20 -7.08
C GLY A 374 -19.47 4.60 -5.64
N ASP A 375 -18.62 5.40 -4.98
CA ASP A 375 -18.89 5.93 -3.64
C ASP A 375 -19.74 7.20 -3.73
N LEU A 376 -20.73 7.31 -2.84
CA LEU A 376 -21.55 8.51 -2.70
C LEU A 376 -20.96 9.44 -1.64
N GLY A 377 -20.93 10.73 -1.93
CA GLY A 377 -20.42 11.75 -1.03
C GLY A 377 -20.87 13.16 -1.43
N LYS A 378 -20.36 14.15 -0.72
CA LYS A 378 -20.59 15.57 -1.00
C LYS A 378 -19.33 16.36 -0.66
N ILE A 379 -19.16 17.53 -1.25
CA ILE A 379 -18.15 18.50 -0.81
C ILE A 379 -18.87 19.57 0.00
N ASP A 380 -18.50 19.75 1.27
CA ASP A 380 -19.10 20.79 2.11
C ASP A 380 -18.64 22.21 1.71
N ALA A 381 -19.26 23.24 2.30
CA ALA A 381 -18.93 24.63 2.00
C ALA A 381 -17.48 25.03 2.37
N ARG A 382 -16.79 24.23 3.18
CA ARG A 382 -15.37 24.41 3.54
C ARG A 382 -14.43 23.65 2.61
N GLY A 383 -14.96 22.82 1.70
CA GLY A 383 -14.19 22.02 0.75
C GLY A 383 -13.87 20.60 1.23
N TYR A 384 -14.41 20.16 2.36
CA TYR A 384 -14.22 18.80 2.87
C TYR A 384 -15.13 17.80 2.15
N VAL A 385 -14.56 16.66 1.77
CA VAL A 385 -15.27 15.52 1.17
C VAL A 385 -15.86 14.63 2.25
#